data_AF-A0AAV2YIP7-F1
#
_entry.id   AF-A0AAV2YIP7-F1
#
_cell.length_a   1.000
_cell.length_b   1.000
_cell.length_c   1.000
_cell.angle_alpha   90.00
_cell.angle_beta   90.00
_cell.angle_gamma   90.00
#
_symmetry.space_group_name_H-M   'P 1'
#
loop_
_entity.id
_entity.type
_entity.pdbx_description
1 polymer ?
#
loop_
_entity_poly.entity_id
_entity_poly.type
_entity_poly.pdbx_seq_one_letter_code
_entity_poly.pdbx_strand_id
1 'polypeptide(L)'
;AEHAAPQAIILLLRLALIFGTCLAVTLSLCWALLQRVRAIDARNGLEVSRLDSLSIKSVFSLTELQKSHATFVHVFEVEYELALLAFACTYLMKQTFAIPGSALLNVFAGAVLPLYLAFPLVAVLTACGASCCYLLSRFLASEAIVRGACD
;
A
#
# COMPACT_ATOMS: atom_id res chain seq x y z
N ALA A 1 26.14 6.63 -27.37
CA ALA A 1 26.42 6.78 -25.92
C ALA A 1 25.77 8.03 -25.30
N GLU A 2 25.85 9.21 -25.93
CA GLU A 2 25.36 10.47 -25.36
C GLU A 2 23.82 10.64 -25.38
N HIS A 3 23.10 9.92 -26.26
CA HIS A 3 21.63 9.98 -26.37
C HIS A 3 20.87 9.01 -25.45
N ALA A 4 21.55 8.07 -24.77
CA ALA A 4 20.91 7.10 -23.88
C ALA A 4 20.57 7.70 -22.49
N ALA A 5 21.37 8.66 -22.01
CA ALA A 5 21.17 9.34 -20.73
C ALA A 5 19.83 10.10 -20.61
N PRO A 6 19.40 10.94 -21.58
CA PRO A 6 18.12 11.66 -21.48
C PRO A 6 16.91 10.70 -21.49
N GLN A 7 17.01 9.55 -22.16
CA GLN A 7 15.91 8.58 -22.25
C GLN A 7 15.72 7.79 -20.95
N ALA A 8 16.82 7.36 -20.32
CA ALA A 8 16.77 6.73 -19.01
C ALA A 8 16.16 7.69 -17.95
N ILE A 9 16.49 8.99 -18.04
CA ILE A 9 15.92 10.02 -17.16
C ILE A 9 14.41 10.15 -17.36
N ILE A 10 13.91 10.16 -18.60
CA ILE A 10 12.46 10.21 -18.89
C ILE A 10 11.73 8.98 -18.35
N LEU A 11 12.32 7.79 -18.50
CA LEU A 11 11.75 6.54 -17.97
C LEU A 11 11.66 6.56 -16.45
N LEU A 12 12.74 6.98 -15.78
CA LEU A 12 12.79 7.12 -14.33
C LEU A 12 11.78 8.17 -13.84
N LEU A 13 11.63 9.28 -14.56
CA LEU A 13 10.65 10.31 -14.22
C LEU A 13 9.21 9.79 -14.35
N ARG A 14 8.89 9.04 -15.42
CA ARG A 14 7.58 8.38 -15.57
C ARG A 14 7.32 7.39 -14.44
N LEU A 15 8.31 6.55 -14.09
CA LEU A 15 8.20 5.62 -12.98
C LEU A 15 7.97 6.34 -11.64
N ALA A 16 8.74 7.41 -11.39
CA ALA A 16 8.60 8.22 -10.19
C ALA A 16 7.24 8.92 -10.10
N LEU A 17 6.70 9.39 -11.23
CA LEU A 17 5.34 9.94 -11.31
C LEU A 17 4.27 8.88 -11.02
N ILE A 18 4.36 7.70 -11.62
CA ILE A 18 3.42 6.60 -11.36
C ILE A 18 3.50 6.17 -9.89
N PHE A 19 4.70 5.99 -9.36
CA PHE A 19 4.93 5.68 -7.95
C PHE A 19 4.33 6.75 -7.04
N GLY A 20 4.64 8.03 -7.30
CA GLY A 20 4.21 9.16 -6.49
C GLY A 20 2.69 9.32 -6.49
N THR A 21 2.03 9.13 -7.64
CA THR A 21 0.57 9.17 -7.74
C THR A 21 -0.08 8.00 -7.00
N CYS A 22 0.41 6.77 -7.17
CA CYS A 22 -0.09 5.61 -6.42
C CYS A 22 0.10 5.78 -4.90
N LEU A 23 1.25 6.30 -4.48
CA LEU A 23 1.54 6.58 -3.07
C LEU A 23 0.60 7.66 -2.52
N ALA A 24 0.40 8.77 -3.24
CA ALA A 24 -0.50 9.84 -2.84
C ALA A 24 -1.95 9.37 -2.72
N VAL A 25 -2.44 8.56 -3.67
CA VAL A 25 -3.78 7.97 -3.62
C VAL A 25 -3.92 7.05 -2.41
N THR A 26 -2.92 6.19 -2.16
CA THR A 26 -2.93 5.28 -1.01
C THR A 26 -2.93 6.05 0.31
N LEU A 27 -2.06 7.06 0.45
CA LEU A 27 -2.01 7.91 1.65
C LEU A 27 -3.30 8.71 1.83
N SER A 28 -3.89 9.22 0.75
CA SER A 28 -5.17 9.92 0.77
C SER A 28 -6.31 9.01 1.22
N LEU A 29 -6.35 7.75 0.77
CA LEU A 29 -7.32 6.76 1.25
C LEU A 29 -7.15 6.47 2.75
N CYS A 30 -5.92 6.23 3.19
CA CYS A 30 -5.63 5.99 4.60
C CYS A 30 -5.99 7.20 5.47
N TRP A 31 -5.71 8.41 4.98
CA TRP A 31 -6.09 9.64 5.64
C TRP A 31 -7.62 9.80 5.71
N ALA A 32 -8.33 9.56 4.61
CA ALA A 32 -9.78 9.61 4.56
C ALA A 32 -10.43 8.58 5.49
N LEU A 33 -9.90 7.36 5.54
CA LEU A 33 -10.31 6.33 6.50
C LEU A 33 -10.15 6.81 7.93
N LEU A 34 -8.96 7.31 8.29
CA LEU A 34 -8.71 7.81 9.64
C LEU A 34 -9.62 8.98 9.99
N GLN A 35 -9.87 9.91 9.07
CA GLN A 35 -10.82 10.99 9.28
C GLN A 35 -12.25 10.49 9.49
N ARG A 36 -12.69 9.48 8.73
CA ARG A 36 -14.02 8.88 8.86
C ARG A 36 -14.19 8.20 10.21
N VAL A 37 -13.23 7.36 10.61
CA VAL A 37 -13.25 6.70 11.92
C VAL A 37 -13.22 7.73 13.05
N ARG A 38 -12.35 8.75 12.96
CA ARG A 38 -12.32 9.87 13.94
C ARG A 38 -13.68 10.59 14.06
N ALA A 39 -14.37 10.81 12.94
CA ALA A 39 -15.68 11.46 12.94
C ALA A 39 -16.77 10.57 13.57
N ILE A 40 -16.67 9.24 13.42
CA ILE A 40 -17.59 8.29 14.06
C ILE A 40 -17.30 8.18 15.56
N ASP A 41 -16.02 8.06 15.94
CA ASP A 41 -15.60 7.97 17.34
C ASP A 41 -15.95 9.25 18.13
N ALA A 42 -15.80 10.43 17.52
CA ALA A 42 -16.18 11.70 18.13
C ALA A 42 -17.69 11.80 18.42
N ARG A 43 -18.55 11.12 17.62
CA ARG A 43 -19.99 11.03 17.90
C ARG A 43 -20.30 10.09 19.06
N ASN A 44 -19.48 9.06 19.25
CA ASN A 44 -19.66 8.04 20.28
C ASN A 44 -18.99 8.41 21.62
N GLY A 45 -18.20 9.49 21.68
CA GLY A 45 -17.57 9.97 22.90
C GLY A 45 -16.38 9.13 23.38
N LEU A 46 -15.81 8.25 22.55
CA LEU A 46 -14.61 7.47 22.87
C LEU A 46 -13.33 8.27 22.56
N GLU A 47 -12.35 8.20 23.47
CA GLU A 47 -11.12 9.01 23.45
C GLU A 47 -10.33 8.98 22.13
N VAL A 48 -10.19 10.17 21.54
CA VAL A 48 -9.43 10.50 20.32
C VAL A 48 -7.91 10.24 20.45
N SER A 49 -7.42 9.93 21.66
CA SER A 49 -6.00 9.92 22.02
C SER A 49 -5.17 8.79 21.37
N ARG A 50 -5.77 7.65 20.96
CA ARG A 50 -5.00 6.50 20.39
C ARG A 50 -4.65 6.64 18.91
N LEU A 51 -5.40 7.43 18.14
CA LEU A 51 -5.23 7.54 16.68
C LEU A 51 -4.05 8.45 16.29
N ASP A 52 -3.68 9.43 17.12
CA ASP A 52 -2.52 10.29 16.88
C ASP A 52 -1.17 9.58 17.08
N SER A 53 -1.17 8.43 17.77
CA SER A 53 0.04 7.60 17.93
C SER A 53 0.34 6.74 16.70
N LEU A 54 -0.52 6.71 15.67
CA LEU A 54 -0.25 6.02 14.40
C LEU A 54 0.76 6.81 13.57
N SER A 55 1.97 6.97 14.09
CA SER A 55 3.08 7.53 13.35
C SER A 55 3.54 6.51 12.30
N ILE A 56 3.83 6.97 11.08
CA ILE A 56 4.23 6.20 9.89
C ILE A 56 5.31 5.12 10.17
N LYS A 57 6.11 5.28 11.24
CA LYS A 57 7.05 4.26 11.73
C LYS A 57 6.41 2.94 12.18
N SER A 58 5.15 2.94 12.64
CA SER A 58 4.51 1.73 13.17
C SER A 58 4.25 0.68 12.10
N VAL A 59 4.05 1.09 10.83
CA VAL A 59 3.72 0.20 9.70
C VAL A 59 4.89 -0.73 9.32
N PHE A 60 6.11 -0.42 9.77
CA PHE A 60 7.33 -1.15 9.40
C PHE A 60 7.97 -1.94 10.55
N SER A 61 7.43 -1.87 11.76
CA SER A 61 7.94 -2.59 12.93
C SER A 61 6.90 -3.54 13.49
N LEU A 62 7.23 -4.84 13.60
CA LEU A 62 6.34 -5.85 14.20
C LEU A 62 5.91 -5.47 15.63
N THR A 63 6.84 -4.96 16.42
CA THR A 63 6.60 -4.61 17.82
C THR A 63 5.60 -3.45 17.95
N GLU A 64 5.66 -2.49 17.03
CA GLU A 64 4.72 -1.38 16.98
C GLU A 64 3.37 -1.80 16.40
N LEU A 65 3.35 -2.73 15.43
CA LEU A 65 2.10 -3.33 14.93
C LEU A 65 1.34 -4.09 16.02
N GLN A 66 2.03 -4.85 16.89
CA GLN A 66 1.41 -5.50 18.03
C GLN A 66 0.80 -4.49 19.00
N LYS A 67 1.50 -3.39 19.26
CA LYS A 67 1.03 -2.31 20.14
C LYS A 67 -0.19 -1.57 19.56
N SER A 68 -0.23 -1.40 18.23
CA SER A 68 -1.32 -0.73 17.52
C SER A 68 -2.44 -1.67 17.06
N HIS A 69 -2.34 -2.98 17.29
CA HIS A 69 -3.30 -4.00 16.81
C HIS A 69 -4.74 -3.69 17.23
N ALA A 70 -4.95 -3.37 18.51
CA ALA A 70 -6.28 -3.04 19.02
C ALA A 70 -6.92 -1.83 18.30
N THR A 71 -6.10 -0.86 17.89
CA THR A 71 -6.58 0.30 17.12
C THR A 71 -6.98 -0.10 15.71
N PHE A 72 -6.22 -0.97 15.07
CA PHE A 72 -6.57 -1.46 13.72
C PHE A 72 -7.82 -2.33 13.72
N VAL A 73 -7.98 -3.21 14.70
CA VAL A 73 -9.22 -3.99 14.85
C VAL A 73 -10.42 -3.05 15.01
N HIS A 74 -10.32 -2.04 15.88
CA HIS A 74 -11.35 -1.01 16.04
C HIS A 74 -11.67 -0.29 14.72
N VAL A 75 -10.66 0.09 13.94
CA VAL A 75 -10.86 0.72 12.61
C VAL A 75 -11.64 -0.20 11.66
N PHE A 76 -11.33 -1.50 11.64
CA PHE A 76 -12.04 -2.48 10.81
C PHE A 76 -13.46 -2.78 11.32
N GLU A 77 -13.70 -2.68 12.63
CA GLU A 77 -15.04 -2.82 13.22
C GLU A 77 -15.93 -1.60 12.93
N VAL A 78 -15.35 -0.40 12.97
CA VAL A 78 -16.09 0.85 12.72
C VAL A 78 -16.39 1.05 11.24
N GLU A 79 -15.40 0.86 10.36
CA GLU A 79 -15.52 1.16 8.93
C GLU A 79 -14.85 0.08 8.06
N TYR A 80 -15.43 -1.12 8.04
CA TYR A 80 -14.87 -2.30 7.38
C TYR A 80 -14.52 -2.11 5.90
N GLU A 81 -15.46 -1.59 5.09
CA GLU A 81 -15.31 -1.48 3.64
C GLU A 81 -14.13 -0.57 3.24
N LEU A 82 -14.06 0.62 3.86
CA LEU A 82 -13.00 1.58 3.57
C LEU A 82 -11.66 1.11 4.15
N ALA A 83 -11.66 0.42 5.29
CA ALA A 83 -10.47 -0.17 5.89
C ALA A 83 -9.89 -1.28 5.00
N LEU A 84 -10.74 -2.16 4.48
CA LEU A 84 -10.37 -3.23 3.56
C LEU A 84 -9.82 -2.66 2.25
N LEU A 85 -10.46 -1.62 1.70
CA LEU A 85 -9.99 -0.94 0.49
C LEU A 85 -8.62 -0.26 0.70
N ALA A 86 -8.44 0.45 1.80
CA ALA A 86 -7.17 1.09 2.13
C ALA A 86 -6.04 0.05 2.34
N PHE A 87 -6.36 -1.06 3.01
CA PHE A 87 -5.44 -2.20 3.15
C PHE A 87 -5.07 -2.80 1.79
N ALA A 88 -6.06 -3.07 0.94
CA ALA A 88 -5.84 -3.63 -0.39
C ALA A 88 -4.98 -2.71 -1.27
N CYS A 89 -5.26 -1.41 -1.30
CA CYS A 89 -4.45 -0.43 -2.03
C CYS A 89 -3.02 -0.37 -1.51
N THR A 90 -2.83 -0.36 -0.19
CA THR A 90 -1.49 -0.36 0.43
C THR A 90 -0.72 -1.63 0.08
N TYR A 91 -1.39 -2.78 0.09
CA TYR A 91 -0.81 -4.06 -0.27
C TYR A 91 -0.37 -4.07 -1.74
N LEU A 92 -1.28 -3.71 -2.65
CA LEU A 92 -1.01 -3.66 -4.09
C LEU A 92 0.11 -2.68 -4.42
N MET A 93 0.11 -1.50 -3.79
CA MET A 93 1.17 -0.50 -3.91
C MET A 93 2.53 -1.11 -3.53
N LYS A 94 2.65 -1.73 -2.36
CA LYS A 94 3.92 -2.35 -1.96
C LYS A 94 4.35 -3.47 -2.90
N GLN A 95 3.42 -4.34 -3.30
CA GLN A 95 3.73 -5.50 -4.14
C GLN A 95 4.10 -5.09 -5.56
N THR A 96 3.43 -4.07 -6.13
CA THR A 96 3.68 -3.58 -7.50
C THR A 96 5.08 -2.98 -7.65
N PHE A 97 5.63 -2.41 -6.59
CA PHE A 97 6.95 -1.76 -6.59
C PHE A 97 8.00 -2.50 -5.77
N ALA A 98 7.73 -3.77 -5.44
CA ALA A 98 8.62 -4.66 -4.69
C ALA A 98 9.17 -4.05 -3.38
N ILE A 99 8.35 -3.26 -2.67
CA ILE A 99 8.73 -2.63 -1.40
C ILE A 99 8.76 -3.70 -0.31
N PRO A 100 9.86 -3.80 0.47
CA PRO A 100 9.97 -4.81 1.52
C PRO A 100 8.89 -4.69 2.62
N GLY A 101 8.57 -5.82 3.25
CA GLY A 101 7.61 -5.90 4.36
C GLY A 101 6.20 -6.37 3.97
N SER A 102 6.05 -7.18 2.91
CA SER A 102 4.79 -7.88 2.59
C SER A 102 4.45 -8.95 3.63
N ALA A 103 5.47 -9.62 4.18
CA ALA A 103 5.30 -10.59 5.27
C ALA A 103 4.60 -9.98 6.50
N LEU A 104 4.93 -8.73 6.83
CA LEU A 104 4.28 -7.99 7.92
C LEU A 104 2.79 -7.79 7.66
N LEU A 105 2.42 -7.41 6.44
CA LEU A 105 1.02 -7.21 6.05
C LEU A 105 0.23 -8.52 6.01
N ASN A 106 0.86 -9.63 5.65
CA ASN A 106 0.22 -10.96 5.70
C ASN A 106 -0.09 -11.37 7.14
N VAL A 107 0.87 -11.21 8.05
CA VAL A 107 0.68 -11.47 9.49
C VAL A 107 -0.38 -10.53 10.06
N PHE A 108 -0.32 -9.26 9.70
CA PHE A 108 -1.32 -8.26 10.10
C PHE A 108 -2.73 -8.63 9.63
N ALA A 109 -2.90 -9.03 8.36
CA ALA A 109 -4.19 -9.47 7.84
C ALA A 109 -4.75 -10.66 8.65
N GLY A 110 -3.92 -11.64 9.00
CA GLY A 110 -4.32 -12.77 9.84
C GLY A 110 -4.60 -12.41 11.30
N ALA A 111 -4.09 -11.27 11.79
CA ALA A 111 -4.35 -10.78 13.13
C ALA A 111 -5.63 -9.93 13.23
N VAL A 112 -6.05 -9.29 12.13
CA VAL A 112 -7.23 -8.42 12.09
C VAL A 112 -8.46 -9.14 11.53
N LEU A 113 -8.27 -10.02 10.54
CA LEU A 113 -9.34 -10.76 9.88
C LEU A 113 -9.26 -12.25 10.23
N PRO A 114 -10.39 -12.97 10.23
CA PRO A 114 -10.34 -14.41 10.42
C PRO A 114 -9.58 -15.08 9.26
N LEU A 115 -8.83 -16.15 9.58
CA LEU A 115 -7.85 -16.75 8.66
C LEU A 115 -8.45 -17.17 7.30
N TYR A 116 -9.70 -17.66 7.30
CA TYR A 116 -10.40 -18.10 6.09
C TYR A 116 -10.76 -16.94 5.13
N LEU A 117 -10.83 -15.70 5.63
CA LEU A 117 -10.92 -14.48 4.79
C LEU A 117 -9.53 -13.94 4.47
N ALA A 118 -8.66 -13.86 5.48
CA ALA A 118 -7.35 -13.25 5.35
C ALA A 118 -6.50 -13.92 4.28
N PHE A 119 -6.44 -15.26 4.27
CA PHE A 119 -5.62 -16.03 3.35
C PHE A 119 -5.99 -15.84 1.87
N PRO A 120 -7.24 -16.07 1.43
CA PRO A 120 -7.59 -15.86 0.02
C PRO A 120 -7.44 -14.39 -0.38
N LEU A 121 -7.76 -13.45 0.51
CA LEU A 121 -7.59 -12.02 0.26
C LEU A 121 -6.12 -11.67 -0.05
N VAL A 122 -5.18 -12.02 0.84
CA VAL A 122 -3.77 -11.70 0.63
C VAL A 122 -3.18 -12.46 -0.56
N ALA A 123 -3.64 -13.68 -0.84
CA ALA A 123 -3.22 -14.46 -2.00
C ALA A 123 -3.63 -13.77 -3.31
N VAL A 124 -4.88 -13.33 -3.42
CA VAL A 124 -5.37 -12.57 -4.58
C VAL A 124 -4.62 -11.25 -4.72
N LEU A 125 -4.47 -10.50 -3.62
CA LEU A 125 -3.73 -9.23 -3.64
C LEU A 125 -2.26 -9.43 -4.05
N THR A 126 -1.62 -10.51 -3.61
CA THR A 126 -0.25 -10.87 -4.01
C THR A 126 -0.17 -11.15 -5.51
N ALA A 127 -1.08 -11.98 -6.03
CA ALA A 127 -1.12 -12.32 -7.45
C ALA A 127 -1.38 -11.08 -8.32
N CYS A 128 -2.34 -10.23 -7.93
CA CYS A 128 -2.63 -8.98 -8.60
C CYS A 128 -1.43 -8.01 -8.56
N GLY A 129 -0.81 -7.81 -7.40
CA GLY A 129 0.33 -6.92 -7.25
C GLY A 129 1.57 -7.40 -8.04
N ALA A 130 1.84 -8.69 -8.05
CA ALA A 130 2.91 -9.28 -8.87
C ALA A 130 2.62 -9.13 -10.37
N SER A 131 1.36 -9.31 -10.79
CA SER A 131 0.94 -9.07 -12.17
C SER A 131 1.14 -7.62 -12.57
N CYS A 132 0.76 -6.66 -11.71
CA CYS A 132 1.01 -5.24 -11.94
C CYS A 132 2.51 -4.93 -12.02
N CYS A 133 3.35 -5.52 -11.16
CA CYS A 133 4.80 -5.38 -11.22
C CYS A 133 5.36 -5.88 -12.56
N TYR A 134 4.88 -7.04 -13.04
CA TYR A 134 5.29 -7.59 -14.34
C TYR A 134 4.87 -6.69 -15.49
N LEU A 135 3.62 -6.20 -15.50
CA LEU A 135 3.12 -5.29 -16.53
C LEU A 135 3.93 -3.99 -16.54
N LEU A 136 4.17 -3.39 -15.36
CA LEU A 136 4.99 -2.19 -15.22
C LEU A 136 6.39 -2.44 -15.79
N SER A 137 7.06 -3.52 -15.37
CA SER A 137 8.37 -3.91 -15.91
C SER A 137 8.33 -4.09 -17.42
N ARG A 138 7.31 -4.74 -17.98
CA ARG A 138 7.16 -4.95 -19.42
C ARG A 138 6.95 -3.64 -20.19
N PHE A 139 6.14 -2.73 -19.69
CA PHE A 139 5.93 -1.41 -20.32
C PHE A 139 7.22 -0.58 -20.28
N LEU A 140 7.94 -0.59 -19.16
CA LEU A 140 9.20 0.12 -19.03
C LEU A 140 10.32 -0.51 -19.90
N ALA A 141 10.40 -1.84 -19.94
CA ALA A 141 11.38 -2.57 -20.73
C ALA A 141 11.14 -2.44 -22.24
N SER A 142 9.87 -2.45 -22.69
CA SER A 142 9.56 -2.25 -24.11
C SER A 142 10.01 -0.88 -24.63
N GLU A 143 9.86 0.18 -23.85
CA GLU A 143 10.32 1.52 -24.21
C GLU A 143 11.86 1.61 -24.29
N ALA A 144 12.57 0.85 -23.44
CA ALA A 144 14.03 0.81 -23.41
C ALA A 144 14.63 -0.09 -24.51
N ILE A 145 14.05 -1.26 -24.77
CA ILE A 145 14.61 -2.27 -25.68
C ILE A 145 14.35 -1.91 -27.15
N VAL A 146 13.15 -1.43 -27.50
CA VAL A 146 12.81 -1.08 -28.90
C VAL A 146 13.74 0.00 -29.46
N ARG A 147 14.26 0.89 -28.61
CA ARG A 147 15.19 1.93 -29.03
C ARG A 147 16.66 1.51 -28.95
N GLY A 148 17.03 0.65 -28.00
CA GLY A 148 18.39 0.07 -27.94
C GLY A 148 18.72 -0.90 -29.08
N ALA A 149 17.71 -1.43 -29.79
CA ALA A 149 17.89 -2.25 -30.99
C ALA A 149 17.91 -1.43 -32.30
N CYS A 150 17.65 -0.11 -32.23
CA CYS A 150 17.64 0.80 -33.36
C CYS A 150 18.88 1.70 -33.43
N ASP A 151 19.76 1.62 -32.43
CA ASP A 151 21.11 2.18 -32.38
C ASP A 151 22.14 1.07 -32.69
#